data_AF-A0A7V2JLC1-F1
#
_entry.id   AF-A0A7V2JLC1-F1
#
_cell.length_a   1.000
_cell.length_b   1.000
_cell.length_c   1.000
_cell.angle_alpha   90.00
_cell.angle_beta   90.00
_cell.angle_gamma   90.00
#
_symmetry.space_group_name_H-M   'P 1'
#
loop_
_entity.id
_entity.type
_entity.pdbx_description
1 polymer ?
#
loop_
_entity_poly.entity_id
_entity_poly.type
_entity_poly.pdbx_seq_one_letter_code
_entity_poly.pdbx_strand_id
1 'polypeptide(L)'
;MAVLLCEQPDLSIKEVLHLAAKPPEGLDLSGNKYRELAAEGRLSFVTFHQSFGYEEFVEGIRPQIDGTNASDTITYELHDGVFKRMALQALGEAVVYPTSEHKAFDDLWARLVKQVRVEERIVRSVTDIGFIMSANDRGSIRLTRLADETEAPILEKTYTVNKKVCKVLWENKAELGSPLLKASNTRMKVILKHDLNQTYVTITLQELEKLAEGSVGLELESSRDATVITTRGVEAQDVLDGKRDDLRLDFDTPHPPYVLIIDEINRANISSVLGELITLIEPNKRLGSDEEVMVTLPYSNSTFGVPPNLFIIGTMNTTDRSIALLDTALRRRFRF
;
A
#
# COMPACT_ATOMS: atom_id res chain seq x y z
N MET A 1 -13.66 13.27 -8.23
CA MET A 1 -14.86 14.08 -8.57
C MET A 1 -16.06 13.54 -7.80
N ALA A 2 -16.90 14.38 -7.17
CA ALA A 2 -18.12 13.95 -6.47
C ALA A 2 -19.36 14.17 -7.35
N VAL A 3 -20.22 13.17 -7.49
CA VAL A 3 -21.41 13.20 -8.35
C VAL A 3 -22.63 12.79 -7.53
N LEU A 4 -23.74 13.51 -7.67
CA LEU A 4 -25.00 13.17 -7.01
C LEU A 4 -25.97 12.64 -8.05
N LEU A 5 -26.52 11.46 -7.83
CA LEU A 5 -27.50 10.84 -8.71
C LEU A 5 -28.87 10.84 -8.04
N CYS A 6 -29.88 11.31 -8.76
CA CYS A 6 -31.27 11.25 -8.29
C CYS A 6 -31.83 9.84 -8.55
N GLU A 7 -32.30 9.19 -7.50
CA GLU A 7 -33.01 7.91 -7.61
C GLU A 7 -34.48 8.15 -7.94
N GLN A 8 -35.05 7.28 -8.76
CA GLN A 8 -36.50 7.18 -8.88
C GLN A 8 -36.99 6.21 -7.81
N PRO A 9 -38.16 6.44 -7.18
CA PRO A 9 -38.65 5.62 -6.07
C PRO A 9 -38.78 4.12 -6.38
N ASP A 10 -38.87 3.72 -7.64
CA ASP A 10 -39.02 2.32 -8.07
C ASP A 10 -37.73 1.69 -8.62
N LEU A 11 -36.61 2.42 -8.66
CA LEU A 11 -35.34 1.93 -9.20
C LEU A 11 -34.35 1.66 -8.08
N SER A 12 -33.71 0.50 -8.13
CA SER A 12 -32.56 0.22 -7.28
C SER A 12 -31.38 1.11 -7.66
N ILE A 13 -30.50 1.39 -6.71
CA ILE A 13 -29.23 2.10 -6.90
C ILE A 13 -28.43 1.57 -8.08
N LYS A 14 -28.43 0.24 -8.27
CA LYS A 14 -27.76 -0.42 -9.39
C LYS A 14 -28.37 -0.01 -10.73
N GLU A 15 -29.68 0.15 -10.79
CA GLU A 15 -30.38 0.65 -11.96
C GLU A 15 -30.16 2.15 -12.14
N VAL A 16 -30.13 2.93 -11.07
CA VAL A 16 -29.81 4.37 -11.10
C VAL A 16 -28.39 4.60 -11.63
N LEU A 17 -27.39 3.84 -11.17
CA LEU A 17 -26.02 3.89 -11.66
C LEU A 17 -25.91 3.47 -13.12
N HIS A 18 -26.70 2.49 -13.55
CA HIS A 18 -26.74 2.03 -14.94
C HIS A 18 -27.43 3.03 -15.88
N LEU A 19 -28.44 3.74 -15.37
CA LEU A 19 -29.24 4.73 -16.10
C LEU A 19 -28.64 6.14 -16.07
N ALA A 20 -27.75 6.43 -15.11
CA ALA A 20 -26.99 7.67 -15.05
C ALA A 20 -26.14 7.80 -16.32
N ALA A 21 -26.66 8.54 -17.30
CA ALA A 21 -26.13 8.64 -18.65
C ALA A 21 -24.71 9.24 -18.73
N LYS A 22 -24.14 9.71 -17.61
CA LYS A 22 -22.79 10.24 -17.48
C LYS A 22 -22.23 9.96 -16.08
N PRO A 23 -21.48 8.85 -15.86
CA PRO A 23 -20.63 8.76 -14.69
C PRO A 23 -19.61 9.94 -14.69
N PRO A 24 -19.00 10.28 -13.54
CA PRO A 24 -17.95 11.30 -13.51
C PRO A 24 -16.89 11.02 -14.58
N GLU A 25 -16.35 12.07 -15.20
CA GLU A 25 -15.34 11.92 -16.25
C GLU A 25 -14.17 11.05 -15.76
N GLY A 26 -13.84 10.00 -16.53
CA GLY A 26 -12.79 9.05 -16.19
C GLY A 26 -13.22 7.84 -15.35
N LEU A 27 -14.51 7.71 -14.99
CA LEU A 27 -15.03 6.54 -14.25
C LEU A 27 -16.01 5.73 -15.11
N ASP A 28 -15.71 4.44 -15.33
CA ASP A 28 -16.66 3.47 -15.91
C ASP A 28 -17.29 2.62 -14.80
N LEU A 29 -18.61 2.69 -14.67
CA LEU A 29 -19.41 1.87 -13.74
C LEU A 29 -20.33 0.88 -14.48
N SER A 30 -20.00 0.54 -15.73
CA SER A 30 -20.67 -0.54 -16.46
C SER A 30 -20.68 -1.85 -15.65
N GLY A 31 -21.65 -2.72 -15.89
CA GLY A 31 -21.95 -3.86 -15.01
C GLY A 31 -20.78 -4.81 -14.74
N ASN A 32 -19.84 -4.96 -15.68
CA ASN A 32 -18.61 -5.73 -15.45
C ASN A 32 -17.62 -4.93 -14.60
N LYS A 33 -17.43 -3.64 -14.88
CA LYS A 33 -16.46 -2.80 -14.17
C LYS A 33 -16.82 -2.57 -12.71
N TYR A 34 -18.11 -2.41 -12.42
CA TYR A 34 -18.61 -2.35 -11.05
C TYR A 34 -18.22 -3.59 -10.22
N ARG A 35 -18.39 -4.79 -10.80
CA ARG A 35 -18.06 -6.06 -10.12
C ARG A 35 -16.56 -6.21 -9.89
N GLU A 36 -15.74 -5.80 -10.86
CA GLU A 36 -14.28 -5.78 -10.72
C GLU A 36 -13.85 -4.86 -9.57
N LEU A 37 -14.37 -3.62 -9.51
CA LEU A 37 -14.05 -2.69 -8.43
C LEU A 37 -14.43 -3.25 -7.05
N ALA A 38 -15.61 -3.87 -6.94
CA ALA A 38 -16.04 -4.51 -5.70
C ALA A 38 -15.16 -5.71 -5.32
N ALA A 39 -14.84 -6.58 -6.27
CA ALA A 39 -13.97 -7.75 -6.04
C ALA A 39 -12.55 -7.35 -5.61
N GLU A 40 -12.05 -6.22 -6.10
CA GLU A 40 -10.72 -5.70 -5.75
C GLU A 40 -10.70 -4.87 -4.46
N GLY A 41 -11.84 -4.68 -3.80
CA GLY A 41 -11.99 -3.86 -2.59
C GLY A 41 -11.92 -2.35 -2.85
N ARG A 42 -12.10 -1.91 -4.10
CA ARG A 42 -12.05 -0.49 -4.50
C ARG A 42 -13.43 0.18 -4.56
N LEU A 43 -14.47 -0.55 -4.17
CA LEU A 43 -15.83 -0.04 -4.08
C LEU A 43 -16.37 -0.29 -2.68
N SER A 44 -16.89 0.76 -2.05
CA SER A 44 -17.59 0.68 -0.77
C SER A 44 -18.95 1.32 -0.87
N PHE A 45 -19.87 0.81 -0.08
CA PHE A 45 -21.27 1.22 -0.04
C PHE A 45 -21.68 1.52 1.39
N VAL A 46 -22.32 2.66 1.59
CA VAL A 46 -22.88 3.06 2.87
C VAL A 46 -24.25 3.71 2.66
N THR A 47 -25.19 3.46 3.55
CA THR A 47 -26.50 4.12 3.55
C THR A 47 -26.58 5.10 4.71
N PHE A 48 -26.94 6.35 4.43
CA PHE A 48 -27.14 7.37 5.45
C PHE A 48 -28.50 7.23 6.11
N HIS A 49 -28.53 7.47 7.42
CA HIS A 49 -29.73 7.52 8.24
C HIS A 49 -29.64 8.69 9.22
N GLN A 50 -30.74 9.03 9.89
CA GLN A 50 -30.82 10.23 10.75
C GLN A 50 -29.77 10.27 11.88
N SER A 51 -29.40 9.10 12.40
CA SER A 51 -28.36 8.96 13.44
C SER A 51 -26.94 8.75 12.90
N PHE A 52 -26.75 8.78 11.57
CA PHE A 52 -25.44 8.52 10.96
C PHE A 52 -24.56 9.75 11.18
N GLY A 53 -23.38 9.55 11.76
CA GLY A 53 -22.54 10.64 12.25
C GLY A 53 -21.13 10.61 11.71
N TYR A 54 -20.35 11.57 12.21
CA TYR A 54 -18.92 11.69 11.93
C TYR A 54 -18.14 10.44 12.34
N GLU A 55 -18.49 9.84 13.47
CA GLU A 55 -17.77 8.72 14.08
C GLU A 55 -17.85 7.42 13.25
N GLU A 56 -18.93 7.23 12.49
CA GLU A 56 -19.05 6.13 11.53
C GLU A 56 -18.40 6.44 10.17
N PHE A 57 -18.38 7.71 9.79
CA PHE A 57 -17.95 8.12 8.45
C PHE A 57 -16.46 8.39 8.36
N VAL A 58 -15.90 9.12 9.31
CA VAL A 58 -14.52 9.64 9.28
C VAL A 58 -13.65 8.90 10.28
N GLU A 59 -13.84 9.11 11.58
CA GLU A 59 -13.15 8.41 12.66
C GLU A 59 -13.91 8.57 13.97
N GLY A 60 -13.88 7.55 14.82
CA GLY A 60 -14.58 7.54 16.09
C GLY A 60 -13.92 6.63 17.11
N ILE A 61 -14.25 6.83 18.39
CA ILE A 61 -13.72 6.02 19.48
C ILE A 61 -14.77 4.96 19.84
N ARG A 62 -14.37 3.68 19.84
CA ARG A 62 -15.24 2.55 20.20
C ARG A 62 -14.66 1.82 21.43
N PRO A 63 -15.51 1.39 22.37
CA PRO A 63 -15.07 0.54 23.47
C PRO A 63 -14.75 -0.87 22.97
N GLN A 64 -13.62 -1.42 23.40
CA GLN A 64 -13.20 -2.79 23.19
C GLN A 64 -13.07 -3.52 24.53
N ILE A 65 -13.50 -4.78 24.56
CA ILE A 65 -13.49 -5.61 25.77
C ILE A 65 -12.41 -6.67 25.59
N ASP A 66 -11.34 -6.60 26.39
CA ASP A 66 -10.30 -7.62 26.40
C ASP A 66 -10.81 -8.90 27.08
N GLY A 67 -11.31 -9.84 26.29
CA GLY A 67 -11.85 -11.13 26.77
C GLY A 67 -10.82 -12.10 27.36
N THR A 68 -9.56 -11.68 27.53
CA THR A 68 -8.44 -12.55 27.93
C THR A 68 -8.00 -12.41 29.39
N ASN A 69 -8.48 -11.41 30.13
CA ASN A 69 -8.16 -11.22 31.55
C ASN A 69 -9.44 -11.21 32.39
N ALA A 70 -9.38 -11.78 33.60
CA ALA A 70 -10.49 -11.87 34.56
C ALA A 70 -10.99 -10.51 35.12
N SER A 71 -10.57 -9.39 34.53
CA SER A 71 -11.05 -8.04 34.81
C SER A 71 -11.57 -7.45 33.51
N ASP A 72 -12.88 -7.21 33.43
CA ASP A 72 -13.58 -6.47 32.37
C ASP A 72 -13.04 -5.04 32.24
N THR A 73 -11.84 -4.89 31.68
CA THR A 73 -11.23 -3.59 31.43
C THR A 73 -11.68 -3.15 30.05
N ILE A 74 -12.54 -2.14 30.03
CA ILE A 74 -12.98 -1.49 28.79
C ILE A 74 -11.83 -0.60 28.31
N THR A 75 -11.25 -0.93 27.16
CA THR A 75 -10.31 -0.06 26.45
C THR A 75 -11.07 0.74 25.40
N TYR A 76 -10.58 1.93 25.06
CA TYR A 76 -11.18 2.78 24.04
C TYR A 76 -10.22 2.84 22.86
N GLU A 77 -10.64 2.31 21.72
CA GLU A 77 -9.84 2.27 20.51
C GLU A 77 -10.39 3.21 19.45
N LEU A 78 -9.48 3.88 18.75
CA LEU A 78 -9.83 4.68 17.60
C LEU A 78 -10.10 3.77 16.41
N HIS A 79 -11.23 3.98 15.75
CA HIS A 79 -11.60 3.30 14.52
C HIS A 79 -11.77 4.30 13.39
N ASP A 80 -11.20 3.96 12.24
CA ASP A 80 -11.38 4.73 11.01
C ASP A 80 -12.73 4.41 10.39
N GLY A 81 -13.49 5.45 10.06
CA GLY A 81 -14.78 5.35 9.38
C GLY A 81 -14.65 5.05 7.88
N VAL A 82 -15.78 4.76 7.23
CA VAL A 82 -15.80 4.27 5.83
C VAL A 82 -15.13 5.23 4.84
N PHE A 83 -15.29 6.54 5.03
CA PHE A 83 -14.70 7.55 4.17
C PHE A 83 -13.18 7.60 4.32
N LYS A 84 -12.68 7.67 5.56
CA LYS A 84 -11.25 7.71 5.85
C LYS A 84 -10.56 6.46 5.34
N ARG A 85 -11.12 5.27 5.57
CA ARG A 85 -10.56 4.01 5.05
C ARG A 85 -10.46 4.02 3.53
N MET A 86 -11.53 4.39 2.83
CA MET A 86 -11.54 4.45 1.37
C MET A 86 -10.56 5.49 0.80
N ALA A 87 -10.45 6.65 1.45
CA ALA A 87 -9.48 7.67 1.07
C ALA A 87 -8.03 7.19 1.26
N LEU A 88 -7.71 6.54 2.37
CA LEU A 88 -6.36 6.02 2.62
C LEU A 88 -5.99 4.86 1.70
N GLN A 89 -6.93 3.97 1.41
CA GLN A 89 -6.70 2.91 0.42
C GLN A 89 -6.43 3.49 -0.97
N ALA A 90 -7.23 4.48 -1.40
CA ALA A 90 -7.03 5.17 -2.68
C ALA A 90 -5.69 5.93 -2.73
N LEU A 91 -5.33 6.58 -1.63
CA LEU A 91 -4.08 7.31 -1.48
C LEU A 91 -2.86 6.39 -1.52
N GLY A 92 -2.99 5.17 -0.98
CA GLY A 92 -1.94 4.15 -1.01
C GLY A 92 -1.43 3.85 -2.42
N GLU A 93 -2.27 4.02 -3.44
CA GLU A 93 -1.85 3.84 -4.85
C GLU A 93 -0.84 4.89 -5.31
N ALA A 94 -0.88 6.09 -4.74
CA ALA A 94 0.04 7.18 -5.04
C ALA A 94 1.41 7.03 -4.34
N VAL A 95 1.57 6.06 -3.43
CA VAL A 95 2.85 5.83 -2.75
C VAL A 95 3.88 5.36 -3.77
N VAL A 96 4.89 6.20 -3.97
CA VAL A 96 6.07 5.86 -4.76
C VAL A 96 7.21 5.50 -3.83
N TYR A 97 7.67 4.28 -4.03
CA TYR A 97 8.90 3.80 -3.45
C TYR A 97 10.08 4.37 -4.26
N PRO A 98 11.13 4.89 -3.59
CA PRO A 98 12.34 5.32 -4.26
C PRO A 98 12.84 4.20 -5.17
N THR A 99 13.33 4.58 -6.34
CA THR A 99 13.62 3.72 -7.51
C THR A 99 14.10 2.32 -7.11
N SER A 100 13.38 1.33 -7.64
CA SER A 100 13.19 -0.03 -7.13
C SER A 100 14.43 -0.89 -6.87
N GLU A 101 15.62 -0.54 -7.35
CA GLU A 101 16.80 -1.37 -7.12
C GLU A 101 17.27 -1.35 -5.65
N HIS A 102 17.08 -0.23 -4.95
CA HIS A 102 17.60 -0.06 -3.59
C HIS A 102 16.69 -0.73 -2.54
N LYS A 103 15.36 -0.58 -2.66
CA LYS A 103 14.38 -1.26 -1.78
C LYS A 103 14.22 -2.74 -2.14
N ALA A 104 14.23 -3.12 -3.42
CA ALA A 104 14.23 -4.54 -3.79
C ALA A 104 15.48 -5.28 -3.28
N PHE A 105 16.66 -4.65 -3.33
CA PHE A 105 17.86 -5.22 -2.72
C PHE A 105 17.70 -5.41 -1.22
N ASP A 106 17.24 -4.39 -0.50
CA ASP A 106 17.11 -4.44 0.95
C ASP A 106 16.09 -5.50 1.42
N ASP A 107 14.98 -5.66 0.68
CA ASP A 107 13.97 -6.68 0.92
C ASP A 107 14.47 -8.10 0.60
N LEU A 108 15.12 -8.28 -0.56
CA LEU A 108 15.75 -9.56 -0.93
C LEU A 108 16.85 -9.94 0.07
N TRP A 109 17.63 -8.96 0.53
CA TRP A 109 18.64 -9.16 1.56
C TRP A 109 18.03 -9.61 2.88
N ALA A 110 16.98 -8.93 3.35
CA ALA A 110 16.28 -9.30 4.59
C ALA A 110 15.68 -10.71 4.50
N ARG A 111 15.10 -11.08 3.35
CA ARG A 111 14.58 -12.42 3.07
C ARG A 111 15.69 -13.47 3.07
N LEU A 112 16.81 -13.21 2.40
CA LEU A 112 17.95 -14.11 2.36
C LEU A 112 18.51 -14.35 3.77
N VAL A 113 18.74 -13.28 4.54
CA VAL A 113 19.19 -13.36 5.95
C VAL A 113 18.24 -14.20 6.79
N LYS A 114 16.91 -14.00 6.64
CA LYS A 114 15.91 -14.81 7.37
C LYS A 114 15.99 -16.29 7.00
N GLN A 115 16.11 -16.62 5.71
CA GLN A 115 16.20 -18.01 5.24
C GLN A 115 17.46 -18.71 5.76
N VAL A 116 18.64 -18.10 5.60
CA VAL A 116 19.92 -18.73 6.02
C VAL A 116 20.15 -18.71 7.54
N ARG A 117 19.32 -17.98 8.30
CA ARG A 117 19.29 -18.03 9.76
C ARG A 117 18.49 -19.21 10.29
N VAL A 118 17.44 -19.60 9.57
CA VAL A 118 16.61 -20.76 9.93
C VAL A 118 17.31 -22.05 9.52
N GLU A 119 17.89 -22.08 8.33
CA GLU A 119 18.55 -23.26 7.77
C GLU A 119 19.77 -22.84 6.95
N GLU A 120 20.96 -23.33 7.34
CA GLU A 120 22.18 -23.08 6.58
C GLU A 120 22.10 -23.70 5.18
N ARG A 121 22.69 -23.04 4.18
CA ARG A 121 22.63 -23.50 2.79
C ARG A 121 24.00 -23.89 2.27
N ILE A 122 24.08 -25.02 1.57
CA ILE A 122 25.25 -25.35 0.76
C ILE A 122 25.12 -24.64 -0.60
N VAL A 123 26.06 -23.77 -0.89
CA VAL A 123 26.14 -22.99 -2.13
C VAL A 123 27.49 -23.23 -2.79
N ARG A 124 27.55 -23.17 -4.12
CA ARG A 124 28.79 -23.42 -4.88
C ARG A 124 29.22 -22.20 -5.67
N SER A 125 30.52 -22.00 -5.78
CA SER A 125 31.12 -20.99 -6.67
C SER A 125 31.02 -21.40 -8.15
N VAL A 126 31.36 -20.47 -9.04
CA VAL A 126 31.49 -20.74 -10.49
C VAL A 126 32.55 -21.78 -10.83
N THR A 127 33.53 -22.01 -9.96
CA THR A 127 34.56 -23.05 -10.10
C THR A 127 34.22 -24.33 -9.33
N ASP A 128 32.94 -24.53 -8.99
CA ASP A 128 32.38 -25.69 -8.27
C ASP A 128 32.90 -25.91 -6.84
N ILE A 129 33.62 -24.94 -6.26
CA ILE A 129 34.03 -24.97 -4.85
C ILE A 129 32.81 -24.72 -3.97
N GLY A 130 32.57 -25.59 -2.99
CA GLY A 130 31.44 -25.52 -2.05
C GLY A 130 31.65 -24.61 -0.83
N PHE A 131 30.57 -23.99 -0.38
CA PHE A 131 30.49 -23.10 0.78
C PHE A 131 29.20 -23.33 1.55
N ILE A 132 29.24 -23.10 2.86
CA ILE A 132 28.07 -23.00 3.72
C ILE A 132 27.72 -21.51 3.87
N MET A 133 26.51 -21.13 3.48
CA MET A 133 25.93 -19.80 3.69
C MET A 133 25.08 -19.81 4.97
N SER A 134 25.42 -18.94 5.91
CA SER A 134 24.69 -18.75 7.18
C SER A 134 24.56 -17.28 7.55
N ALA A 135 23.72 -16.94 8.53
CA ALA A 135 23.64 -15.59 9.10
C ALA A 135 24.03 -15.59 10.56
N ASN A 136 24.78 -14.57 10.99
CA ASN A 136 25.06 -14.36 12.41
C ASN A 136 23.89 -13.64 13.12
N ASP A 137 23.96 -13.54 14.46
CA ASP A 137 22.92 -12.90 15.27
C ASP A 137 22.70 -11.41 14.96
N ARG A 138 23.68 -10.76 14.32
CA ARG A 138 23.60 -9.36 13.88
C ARG A 138 23.06 -9.22 12.46
N GLY A 139 22.57 -10.29 11.83
CA GLY A 139 21.99 -10.28 10.49
C GLY A 139 23.00 -10.13 9.34
N SER A 140 24.28 -10.41 9.60
CA SER A 140 25.33 -10.44 8.56
C SER A 140 25.47 -11.85 7.99
N ILE A 141 25.46 -11.96 6.66
CA ILE A 141 25.67 -13.22 5.94
C ILE A 141 27.15 -13.62 6.04
N ARG A 142 27.40 -14.91 6.27
CA ARG A 142 28.71 -15.54 6.30
C ARG A 142 28.76 -16.68 5.29
N LEU A 143 29.93 -16.85 4.68
CA LEU A 143 30.24 -17.95 3.78
C LEU A 143 31.46 -18.69 4.31
N THR A 144 31.29 -19.95 4.69
CA THR A 144 32.36 -20.81 5.19
C THR A 144 32.73 -21.84 4.13
N ARG A 145 33.99 -21.85 3.70
CA ARG A 145 34.45 -22.80 2.66
C ARG A 145 34.42 -24.24 3.19
N LEU A 146 33.92 -25.15 2.36
CA LEU A 146 34.02 -26.60 2.58
C LEU A 146 35.41 -27.08 2.11
N ALA A 147 36.15 -27.81 2.96
CA ALA A 147 37.27 -28.64 2.50
C ALA A 147 36.73 -29.86 1.72
N ASP A 148 37.55 -30.43 0.83
CA ASP A 148 37.19 -31.50 -0.13
C ASP A 148 36.15 -32.52 0.37
N GLU A 149 35.22 -32.87 -0.53
CA GLU A 149 34.00 -33.67 -0.29
C GLU A 149 34.24 -35.12 0.22
N THR A 150 35.48 -35.51 0.49
CA THR A 150 35.86 -36.91 0.77
C THR A 150 35.98 -37.28 2.25
N GLU A 151 35.96 -36.34 3.21
CA GLU A 151 35.85 -36.64 4.65
C GLU A 151 35.27 -35.41 5.38
N ALA A 152 34.62 -35.63 6.54
CA ALA A 152 33.80 -34.63 7.26
C ALA A 152 34.32 -33.19 7.11
N PRO A 153 33.48 -32.22 6.68
CA PRO A 153 33.94 -30.94 6.15
C PRO A 153 34.77 -30.19 7.19
N ILE A 154 36.08 -30.12 6.96
CA ILE A 154 36.97 -29.26 7.73
C ILE A 154 36.69 -27.82 7.27
N LEU A 155 36.09 -27.01 8.13
CA LEU A 155 35.78 -25.61 7.84
C LEU A 155 37.09 -24.80 7.77
N GLU A 156 37.61 -24.55 6.56
CA GLU A 156 38.91 -23.89 6.38
C GLU A 156 38.87 -22.39 6.73
N LYS A 157 37.85 -21.67 6.22
CA LYS A 157 37.84 -20.20 6.28
C LYS A 157 36.44 -19.64 6.12
N THR A 158 36.05 -18.74 7.04
CA THR A 158 34.78 -18.01 7.01
C THR A 158 34.98 -16.58 6.53
N TYR A 159 34.14 -16.16 5.60
CA TYR A 159 34.08 -14.80 5.06
C TYR A 159 32.78 -14.14 5.48
N THR A 160 32.84 -12.89 5.95
CA THR A 160 31.65 -12.08 6.22
C THR A 160 31.33 -11.22 5.01
N VAL A 161 30.09 -11.30 4.52
CA VAL A 161 29.65 -10.58 3.32
C VAL A 161 29.30 -9.14 3.68
N ASN A 162 29.86 -8.18 2.93
CA ASN A 162 29.58 -6.77 3.13
C ASN A 162 28.32 -6.36 2.35
N LYS A 163 27.22 -6.09 3.07
CA LYS A 163 25.93 -5.65 2.50
C LYS A 163 26.08 -4.45 1.56
N LYS A 164 26.91 -3.45 1.92
CA LYS A 164 27.08 -2.24 1.09
C LYS A 164 27.74 -2.55 -0.25
N VAL A 165 28.70 -3.48 -0.27
CA VAL A 165 29.37 -3.92 -1.51
C VAL A 165 28.39 -4.69 -2.40
N CYS A 166 27.61 -5.62 -1.83
CA CYS A 166 26.57 -6.32 -2.58
C CYS A 166 25.50 -5.36 -3.12
N LYS A 167 25.13 -4.34 -2.35
CA LYS A 167 24.16 -3.31 -2.75
C LYS A 167 24.63 -2.55 -3.98
N VAL A 168 25.85 -2.00 -3.93
CA VAL A 168 26.47 -1.28 -5.06
C VAL A 168 26.56 -2.15 -6.31
N LEU A 169 26.95 -3.42 -6.17
CA LEU A 169 27.02 -4.34 -7.32
C LEU A 169 25.65 -4.72 -7.87
N TRP A 170 24.64 -4.84 -7.01
CA TRP A 170 23.26 -5.16 -7.42
C TRP A 170 22.63 -4.00 -8.21
N GLU A 171 22.87 -2.76 -7.78
CA GLU A 171 22.44 -1.53 -8.47
C GLU A 171 23.16 -1.31 -9.81
N ASN A 172 24.31 -1.95 -10.01
CA ASN A 172 25.08 -1.89 -11.27
C ASN A 172 25.07 -3.23 -12.02
N LYS A 173 24.10 -4.11 -11.74
CA LYS A 173 24.05 -5.48 -12.31
C LYS A 173 23.95 -5.53 -13.83
N ALA A 174 23.38 -4.51 -14.46
CA ALA A 174 23.31 -4.38 -15.91
C ALA A 174 24.71 -4.30 -16.56
N GLU A 175 25.68 -3.69 -15.86
CA GLU A 175 27.07 -3.58 -16.31
C GLU A 175 27.88 -4.86 -16.06
N LEU A 176 27.45 -5.68 -15.10
CA LEU A 176 28.08 -6.98 -14.78
C LEU A 176 27.71 -8.05 -15.83
N GLY A 177 26.51 -7.98 -16.39
CA GLY A 177 25.94 -8.93 -17.36
C GLY A 177 25.07 -9.99 -16.66
N SER A 178 23.90 -10.29 -17.22
CA SER A 178 22.97 -11.32 -16.72
C SER A 178 23.18 -12.67 -17.43
N PRO A 179 23.07 -13.81 -16.73
CA PRO A 179 22.94 -13.93 -15.28
C PRO A 179 24.25 -13.62 -14.56
N LEU A 180 24.17 -13.14 -13.31
CA LEU A 180 25.35 -12.79 -12.49
C LEU A 180 26.29 -14.01 -12.26
N LEU A 181 25.81 -15.20 -12.59
CA LEU A 181 26.55 -16.46 -12.78
C LEU A 181 27.80 -16.34 -13.68
N LYS A 182 27.90 -15.35 -14.57
CA LYS A 182 29.03 -15.16 -15.50
C LYS A 182 29.85 -13.89 -15.26
N ALA A 183 29.60 -13.16 -14.17
CA ALA A 183 30.25 -11.87 -13.91
C ALA A 183 31.78 -12.00 -13.89
N SER A 184 32.47 -11.28 -14.78
CA SER A 184 33.93 -11.30 -14.89
C SER A 184 34.58 -10.46 -13.78
N ASN A 185 35.63 -11.01 -13.18
CA ASN A 185 36.42 -10.36 -12.12
C ASN A 185 36.90 -8.95 -12.48
N THR A 186 37.13 -8.69 -13.76
CA THR A 186 37.56 -7.39 -14.28
C THR A 186 36.47 -6.32 -14.17
N ARG A 187 35.19 -6.67 -14.36
CA ARG A 187 34.06 -5.71 -14.32
C ARG A 187 33.73 -5.26 -12.90
N MET A 188 33.76 -6.20 -11.94
CA MET A 188 33.56 -5.87 -10.53
C MET A 188 34.67 -4.95 -9.98
N LYS A 189 35.93 -5.14 -10.42
CA LYS A 189 37.05 -4.23 -10.04
C LYS A 189 36.84 -2.82 -10.56
N VAL A 190 36.33 -2.66 -11.78
CA VAL A 190 36.05 -1.35 -12.38
C VAL A 190 34.99 -0.59 -11.57
N ILE A 191 33.93 -1.28 -11.15
CA ILE A 191 32.83 -0.67 -10.37
C ILE A 191 33.28 -0.33 -8.94
N LEU A 192 34.00 -1.23 -8.27
CA LEU A 192 34.37 -1.07 -6.86
C LEU A 192 35.65 -0.26 -6.61
N LYS A 193 36.46 -0.02 -7.66
CA LYS A 193 37.73 0.73 -7.63
C LYS A 193 38.79 0.19 -6.65
N HIS A 194 38.64 -1.03 -6.13
CA HIS A 194 39.58 -1.70 -5.23
C HIS A 194 39.58 -3.24 -5.42
N ASP A 195 40.68 -3.91 -5.01
CA ASP A 195 40.78 -5.38 -5.00
C ASP A 195 40.03 -5.98 -3.80
N LEU A 196 39.04 -6.80 -4.08
CA LEU A 196 38.28 -7.59 -3.11
C LEU A 196 38.37 -9.06 -3.47
N ASN A 197 38.23 -9.95 -2.48
CA ASN A 197 38.06 -11.38 -2.75
C ASN A 197 36.62 -11.60 -3.23
N GLN A 198 36.46 -11.98 -4.49
CA GLN A 198 35.22 -11.76 -5.24
C GLN A 198 34.25 -12.94 -5.14
N THR A 199 34.76 -14.12 -4.77
CA THR A 199 34.00 -15.37 -4.81
C THR A 199 32.77 -15.33 -3.89
N TYR A 200 32.90 -14.83 -2.66
CA TYR A 200 31.78 -14.80 -1.72
C TYR A 200 30.73 -13.75 -2.07
N VAL A 201 31.14 -12.60 -2.63
CA VAL A 201 30.21 -11.56 -3.07
C VAL A 201 29.40 -12.06 -4.27
N THR A 202 30.05 -12.71 -5.23
CA THR A 202 29.39 -13.31 -6.39
C THR A 202 28.40 -14.39 -5.99
N ILE A 203 28.76 -15.29 -5.08
CA ILE A 203 27.85 -16.32 -4.55
C ILE A 203 26.62 -15.68 -3.90
N THR A 204 26.79 -14.64 -3.08
CA THR A 204 25.64 -13.97 -2.44
C THR A 204 24.74 -13.29 -3.47
N LEU A 205 25.31 -12.63 -4.48
CA LEU A 205 24.53 -12.00 -5.54
C LEU A 205 23.72 -13.01 -6.38
N GLN A 206 24.28 -14.21 -6.61
CA GLN A 206 23.57 -15.30 -7.29
C GLN A 206 22.37 -15.79 -6.48
N GLU A 207 22.50 -15.94 -5.16
CA GLU A 207 21.38 -16.33 -4.31
C GLU A 207 20.29 -15.25 -4.26
N LEU A 208 20.66 -13.97 -4.29
CA LEU A 208 19.70 -12.86 -4.40
C LEU A 208 18.97 -12.86 -5.75
N GLU A 209 19.66 -13.18 -6.86
CA GLU A 209 19.06 -13.30 -8.19
C GLU A 209 18.04 -14.45 -8.25
N LYS A 210 18.39 -15.63 -7.74
CA LYS A 210 17.46 -16.78 -7.61
C LYS A 210 16.21 -16.43 -6.79
N LEU A 211 16.38 -15.68 -5.70
CA LEU A 211 15.25 -15.23 -4.87
C LEU A 211 14.35 -14.24 -5.60
N ALA A 212 14.92 -13.36 -6.43
CA ALA A 212 14.16 -12.43 -7.25
C ALA A 212 13.35 -13.18 -8.32
N GLU A 213 13.95 -14.15 -9.00
CA GLU A 213 13.31 -14.98 -10.02
C GLU A 213 12.15 -15.82 -9.45
N GLY A 214 12.32 -16.39 -8.26
CA GLY A 214 11.26 -17.14 -7.57
C GLY A 214 10.11 -16.28 -7.00
N SER A 215 10.22 -14.95 -7.02
CA SER A 215 9.20 -14.03 -6.47
C SER A 215 8.18 -13.54 -7.50
N VAL A 216 8.37 -13.84 -8.79
CA VAL A 216 7.47 -13.41 -9.87
C VAL A 216 6.17 -14.22 -9.92
N GLY A 217 6.02 -15.26 -9.09
CA GLY A 217 4.92 -16.24 -9.16
C GLY A 217 4.18 -16.54 -7.86
N LEU A 218 4.06 -15.59 -6.92
CA LEU A 218 3.15 -15.75 -5.78
C LEU A 218 2.10 -14.64 -5.80
N GLU A 219 0.95 -15.01 -6.34
CA GLU A 219 -0.30 -14.29 -6.28
C GLU A 219 -0.67 -13.95 -4.84
N LEU A 220 -1.12 -12.70 -4.66
CA LEU A 220 -1.80 -12.23 -3.48
C LEU A 220 -3.12 -13.00 -3.31
N GLU A 221 -3.13 -14.01 -2.47
CA GLU A 221 -4.37 -14.53 -1.88
C GLU A 221 -4.36 -14.38 -0.36
N SER A 222 -4.88 -13.26 0.10
CA SER A 222 -5.67 -13.24 1.33
C SER A 222 -6.64 -12.06 1.23
N SER A 223 -7.92 -12.35 0.93
CA SER A 223 -9.10 -11.58 1.33
C SER A 223 -8.84 -10.08 1.58
N ARG A 224 -9.00 -9.23 0.56
CA ARG A 224 -9.07 -7.77 0.74
C ARG A 224 -10.39 -7.42 1.43
N ASP A 225 -10.42 -7.56 2.75
CA ASP A 225 -11.50 -7.04 3.56
C ASP A 225 -11.48 -5.51 3.46
N ALA A 226 -12.50 -4.92 2.85
CA ALA A 226 -12.66 -3.47 2.70
C ALA A 226 -12.76 -2.73 4.07
N THR A 227 -12.83 -3.47 5.17
CA THR A 227 -12.85 -2.97 6.54
C THR A 227 -11.45 -2.63 7.07
N VAL A 228 -10.37 -3.12 6.43
CA VAL A 228 -8.98 -2.92 6.89
C VAL A 228 -8.21 -2.04 5.91
N ILE A 229 -7.47 -1.05 6.44
CA ILE A 229 -6.61 -0.19 5.61
C ILE A 229 -5.42 -1.02 5.12
N THR A 230 -5.10 -0.92 3.83
CA THR A 230 -3.97 -1.64 3.25
C THR A 230 -2.65 -1.12 3.80
N THR A 231 -1.59 -1.93 3.78
CA THR A 231 -0.25 -1.50 4.20
C THR A 231 0.19 -0.22 3.48
N ARG A 232 -0.08 -0.12 2.16
CA ARG A 232 0.21 1.09 1.37
C ARG A 232 -0.59 2.31 1.85
N GLY A 233 -1.84 2.12 2.29
CA GLY A 233 -2.65 3.20 2.85
C GLY A 233 -2.11 3.70 4.19
N VAL A 234 -1.59 2.81 5.04
CA VAL A 234 -0.88 3.20 6.28
C VAL A 234 0.40 3.96 5.95
N GLU A 235 1.20 3.47 5.01
CA GLU A 235 2.41 4.15 4.57
C GLU A 235 2.12 5.54 3.99
N ALA A 236 1.03 5.69 3.24
CA ALA A 236 0.58 6.99 2.75
C ALA A 236 0.21 7.95 3.88
N GLN A 237 -0.51 7.47 4.89
CA GLN A 237 -0.84 8.26 6.09
C GLN A 237 0.44 8.71 6.81
N ASP A 238 1.43 7.84 6.94
CA ASP A 238 2.72 8.17 7.54
C ASP A 238 3.49 9.23 6.73
N VAL A 239 3.38 9.23 5.41
CA VAL A 239 3.94 10.29 4.56
C VAL A 239 3.24 11.63 4.83
N LEU A 240 1.91 11.66 4.91
CA LEU A 240 1.15 12.88 5.22
C LEU A 240 1.48 13.42 6.62
N ASP A 241 1.67 12.54 7.59
CA ASP A 241 2.06 12.91 8.95
C ASP A 241 3.54 13.32 9.08
N GLY A 242 4.32 13.27 8.00
CA GLY A 242 5.76 13.57 8.03
C GLY A 242 6.59 12.54 8.82
N LYS A 243 6.08 11.31 8.97
CA LYS A 243 6.77 10.20 9.67
C LYS A 243 7.67 9.39 8.74
N ARG A 244 7.49 9.49 7.42
CA ARG A 244 8.24 8.75 6.40
C ARG A 244 8.76 9.70 5.30
N ASP A 245 10.05 10.04 5.39
CA ASP A 245 10.74 10.86 4.37
C ASP A 245 11.34 10.02 3.22
N ASP A 246 11.39 8.70 3.37
CA ASP A 246 11.89 7.75 2.38
C ASP A 246 10.83 7.34 1.34
N LEU A 247 9.63 7.89 1.43
CA LEU A 247 8.51 7.67 0.54
C LEU A 247 8.00 9.03 0.06
N ARG A 248 7.36 9.04 -1.11
CA ARG A 248 6.65 10.22 -1.61
C ARG A 248 5.31 9.81 -2.20
N LEU A 249 4.39 10.77 -2.26
CA LEU A 249 3.14 10.63 -3.00
C LEU A 249 3.34 11.23 -4.39
N ASP A 250 2.89 10.52 -5.41
CA ASP A 250 2.93 10.95 -6.80
C ASP A 250 1.50 11.05 -7.32
N PHE A 251 1.09 12.22 -7.79
CA PHE A 251 -0.24 12.43 -8.35
C PHE A 251 -0.20 12.78 -9.84
N ASP A 252 1.00 12.84 -10.44
CA ASP A 252 1.19 13.17 -11.84
C ASP A 252 0.86 11.97 -12.75
N THR A 253 0.97 10.75 -12.21
CA THR A 253 0.57 9.52 -12.89
C THR A 253 -0.88 9.12 -12.57
N PRO A 254 -1.67 8.63 -13.55
CA PRO A 254 -3.02 8.13 -13.29
C PRO A 254 -3.02 6.91 -12.35
N HIS A 255 -3.88 6.96 -11.33
CA HIS A 255 -4.07 5.87 -10.36
C HIS A 255 -5.41 5.16 -10.54
N PRO A 256 -5.53 3.88 -10.11
CA PRO A 256 -6.78 3.15 -10.18
C PRO A 256 -7.91 3.87 -9.40
N PRO A 257 -9.15 3.87 -9.94
CA PRO A 257 -10.27 4.55 -9.29
C PRO A 257 -10.79 3.77 -8.08
N TYR A 258 -11.13 4.52 -7.04
CA TYR A 258 -11.87 4.05 -5.87
C TYR A 258 -13.23 4.72 -5.82
N VAL A 259 -14.27 4.01 -5.39
CA VAL A 259 -15.64 4.52 -5.42
C VAL A 259 -16.32 4.31 -4.07
N LEU A 260 -16.76 5.40 -3.45
CA LEU A 260 -17.64 5.38 -2.30
C LEU A 260 -19.06 5.76 -2.74
N ILE A 261 -19.98 4.83 -2.61
CA ILE A 261 -21.41 5.06 -2.86
C ILE A 261 -22.07 5.37 -1.51
N ILE A 262 -22.70 6.53 -1.44
CA ILE A 262 -23.46 7.02 -0.29
C ILE A 262 -24.93 7.03 -0.68
N ASP A 263 -25.64 6.01 -0.26
CA ASP A 263 -27.06 5.89 -0.45
C ASP A 263 -27.83 6.77 0.53
N GLU A 264 -28.97 7.28 0.09
CA GLU A 264 -29.85 8.17 0.84
C GLU A 264 -29.09 9.32 1.53
N ILE A 265 -28.17 9.95 0.79
CA ILE A 265 -27.22 10.95 1.32
C ILE A 265 -27.93 12.11 2.03
N ASN A 266 -29.18 12.39 1.66
CA ASN A 266 -30.00 13.43 2.25
C ASN A 266 -30.64 13.03 3.59
N ARG A 267 -30.73 11.74 3.94
CA ARG A 267 -31.32 11.27 5.22
C ARG A 267 -30.46 11.56 6.45
N ALA A 268 -29.22 12.04 6.28
CA ALA A 268 -28.37 12.49 7.37
C ALA A 268 -28.03 13.99 7.26
N ASN A 269 -27.61 14.59 8.36
CA ASN A 269 -27.03 15.94 8.32
C ASN A 269 -25.60 15.87 7.76
N ILE A 270 -25.47 16.05 6.45
CA ILE A 270 -24.20 15.93 5.73
C ILE A 270 -23.11 16.84 6.31
N SER A 271 -23.45 18.05 6.78
CA SER A 271 -22.48 18.96 7.41
C SER A 271 -21.91 18.38 8.70
N SER A 272 -22.74 17.70 9.49
CA SER A 272 -22.29 17.00 10.71
C SER A 272 -21.53 15.72 10.41
N VAL A 273 -21.89 15.00 9.34
CA VAL A 273 -21.21 13.76 8.93
C VAL A 273 -19.82 14.04 8.35
N LEU A 274 -19.70 15.05 7.49
CA LEU A 274 -18.43 15.42 6.86
C LEU A 274 -17.54 16.30 7.73
N GLY A 275 -18.12 17.07 8.66
CA GLY A 275 -17.36 18.00 9.50
C GLY A 275 -16.48 18.95 8.66
N GLU A 276 -15.19 18.97 8.98
CA GLU A 276 -14.15 19.72 8.30
C GLU A 276 -13.83 19.22 6.87
N LEU A 277 -14.22 17.99 6.53
CA LEU A 277 -13.93 17.36 5.24
C LEU A 277 -14.82 17.86 4.10
N ILE A 278 -15.85 18.64 4.41
CA ILE A 278 -16.78 19.19 3.41
C ILE A 278 -16.07 20.04 2.35
N THR A 279 -14.91 20.61 2.68
CA THR A 279 -14.07 21.37 1.75
C THR A 279 -13.21 20.44 0.88
N LEU A 280 -12.72 19.33 1.45
CA LEU A 280 -11.77 18.43 0.79
C LEU A 280 -12.40 17.59 -0.34
N ILE A 281 -13.72 17.46 -0.36
CA ILE A 281 -14.41 16.75 -1.44
C ILE A 281 -14.36 17.52 -2.77
N GLU A 282 -14.10 18.83 -2.74
CA GLU A 282 -13.98 19.71 -3.92
C GLU A 282 -12.78 19.32 -4.79
N PRO A 283 -12.92 19.20 -6.12
CA PRO A 283 -11.84 18.72 -6.98
C PRO A 283 -10.52 19.49 -6.88
N ASN A 284 -10.56 20.82 -6.80
CA ASN A 284 -9.37 21.69 -6.70
C ASN A 284 -8.72 21.66 -5.32
N LYS A 285 -9.40 21.15 -4.29
CA LYS A 285 -8.90 21.09 -2.90
C LYS A 285 -8.29 19.73 -2.54
N ARG A 286 -8.35 18.77 -3.45
CA ARG A 286 -7.81 17.42 -3.27
C ARG A 286 -6.30 17.39 -3.37
N LEU A 287 -5.71 16.33 -2.85
CA LEU A 287 -4.27 16.09 -2.93
C LEU A 287 -3.79 16.08 -4.39
N GLY A 288 -2.64 16.70 -4.64
CA GLY A 288 -2.04 16.87 -5.97
C GLY A 288 -2.66 17.97 -6.84
N SER A 289 -3.60 18.76 -6.31
CA SER A 289 -4.21 19.89 -7.05
C SER A 289 -3.55 21.23 -6.71
N ASP A 290 -3.72 22.23 -7.60
CA ASP A 290 -3.13 23.57 -7.43
C ASP A 290 -3.53 24.26 -6.10
N GLU A 291 -4.74 23.99 -5.61
CA GLU A 291 -5.27 24.55 -4.36
C GLU A 291 -5.46 23.46 -3.29
N GLU A 292 -4.58 22.46 -3.25
CA GLU A 292 -4.58 21.38 -2.27
C GLU A 292 -4.80 21.92 -0.83
N VAL A 293 -5.69 21.26 -0.11
CA VAL A 293 -5.94 21.51 1.32
C VAL A 293 -5.83 20.20 2.08
N MET A 294 -5.21 20.26 3.24
CA MET A 294 -5.21 19.20 4.24
C MET A 294 -5.81 19.73 5.54
N VAL A 295 -6.37 18.84 6.34
CA VAL A 295 -6.90 19.14 7.67
C VAL A 295 -6.27 18.23 8.71
N THR A 296 -6.32 18.63 9.97
CA THR A 296 -5.95 17.77 11.10
C THR A 296 -7.23 17.21 11.70
N LEU A 297 -7.34 15.88 11.77
CA LEU A 297 -8.53 15.23 12.30
C LEU A 297 -8.59 15.32 13.83
N PRO A 298 -9.77 15.52 14.44
CA PRO A 298 -9.90 15.86 15.86
C PRO A 298 -9.62 14.72 16.84
N TYR A 299 -9.87 13.46 16.48
CA TYR A 299 -9.68 12.34 17.40
C TYR A 299 -8.26 11.77 17.29
N SER A 300 -7.77 11.55 16.08
CA SER A 300 -6.43 11.01 15.83
C SER A 300 -5.31 12.03 15.90
N ASN A 301 -5.61 13.33 15.71
CA ASN A 301 -4.63 14.37 15.40
C ASN A 301 -3.74 14.07 14.18
N SER A 302 -4.16 13.17 13.29
CA SER A 302 -3.44 12.88 12.05
C SER A 302 -3.78 13.90 10.96
N THR A 303 -2.84 14.12 10.04
CA THR A 303 -3.08 14.96 8.85
C THR A 303 -3.86 14.16 7.82
N PHE A 304 -4.89 14.76 7.21
CA PHE A 304 -5.75 14.08 6.26
C PHE A 304 -6.04 14.93 5.04
N GLY A 305 -5.99 14.29 3.87
CA GLY A 305 -6.33 14.85 2.58
C GLY A 305 -7.04 13.81 1.71
N VAL A 306 -7.86 14.28 0.77
CA VAL A 306 -8.63 13.40 -0.12
C VAL A 306 -7.88 13.23 -1.44
N PRO A 307 -7.56 12.00 -1.89
CA PRO A 307 -6.84 11.80 -3.14
C PRO A 307 -7.74 12.00 -4.37
N PRO A 308 -7.16 12.29 -5.55
CA PRO A 308 -7.92 12.60 -6.76
C PRO A 308 -8.67 11.37 -7.31
N ASN A 309 -8.14 10.16 -7.08
CA ASN A 309 -8.70 8.88 -7.55
C ASN A 309 -9.84 8.33 -6.67
N LEU A 310 -10.27 9.02 -5.60
CA LEU A 310 -11.47 8.65 -4.85
C LEU A 310 -12.72 9.36 -5.42
N PHE A 311 -13.66 8.60 -5.96
CA PHE A 311 -14.95 9.07 -6.44
C PHE A 311 -16.01 8.89 -5.37
N ILE A 312 -16.82 9.91 -5.16
CA ILE A 312 -17.93 9.89 -4.20
C ILE A 312 -19.21 10.01 -5.00
N ILE A 313 -20.10 9.04 -4.85
CA ILE A 313 -21.39 9.02 -5.54
C ILE A 313 -22.47 9.03 -4.48
N GLY A 314 -23.18 10.14 -4.36
CA GLY A 314 -24.34 10.23 -3.48
C GLY A 314 -25.59 9.87 -4.26
N THR A 315 -26.49 9.09 -3.68
CA THR A 315 -27.83 8.90 -4.23
C THR A 315 -28.89 9.49 -3.31
N MET A 316 -29.99 9.94 -3.91
CA MET A 316 -31.06 10.64 -3.22
C MET A 316 -32.41 10.20 -3.76
N ASN A 317 -33.31 9.76 -2.87
CA ASN A 317 -34.71 9.63 -3.20
C ASN A 317 -35.40 11.01 -3.08
N THR A 318 -35.87 11.58 -4.20
CA THR A 318 -36.46 12.94 -4.25
C THR A 318 -37.91 13.01 -3.81
N THR A 319 -38.58 11.85 -3.67
CA THR A 319 -39.99 11.76 -3.26
C THR A 319 -40.19 11.92 -1.75
N ASP A 320 -39.14 11.74 -0.95
CA ASP A 320 -39.22 11.72 0.50
C ASP A 320 -39.12 13.16 1.06
N ARG A 321 -40.29 13.72 1.38
CA ARG A 321 -40.48 15.12 1.83
C ARG A 321 -40.01 15.40 3.26
N SER A 322 -39.50 14.39 3.97
CA SER A 322 -39.13 14.45 5.39
C SER A 322 -37.68 14.87 5.65
N ILE A 323 -36.97 15.27 4.60
CA ILE A 323 -35.51 15.24 4.56
C ILE A 323 -34.89 16.63 4.67
N ALA A 324 -33.77 16.74 5.41
CA ALA A 324 -32.93 17.93 5.47
C ALA A 324 -32.69 18.49 4.05
N LEU A 325 -33.05 19.77 3.86
CA LEU A 325 -32.73 20.48 2.63
C LEU A 325 -31.23 20.36 2.38
N LEU A 326 -30.84 19.78 1.24
CA LEU A 326 -29.44 19.73 0.83
C LEU A 326 -28.92 21.17 0.83
N ASP A 327 -28.02 21.49 1.75
CA ASP A 327 -27.54 22.85 1.96
C ASP A 327 -26.98 23.41 0.65
N THR A 328 -27.20 24.69 0.41
CA THR A 328 -26.61 25.49 -0.68
C THR A 328 -25.12 25.20 -0.91
N ALA A 329 -24.36 24.91 0.15
CA ALA A 329 -22.95 24.56 0.07
C ALA A 329 -22.71 23.20 -0.63
N LEU A 330 -23.58 22.21 -0.41
CA LEU A 330 -23.48 20.89 -1.02
C LEU A 330 -23.97 20.89 -2.47
N ARG A 331 -25.01 21.68 -2.78
CA ARG A 331 -25.45 21.87 -4.17
C ARG A 331 -24.35 22.41 -5.10
N ARG A 332 -23.36 23.12 -4.57
CA ARG A 332 -22.23 23.63 -5.36
C ARG A 332 -21.13 22.60 -5.60
N ARG A 333 -21.08 21.54 -4.80
CA ARG A 333 -19.98 20.55 -4.77
C ARG A 333 -20.32 19.26 -5.48
N PHE A 334 -21.61 18.95 -5.62
CA PHE A 334 -22.11 17.85 -6.42
C PHE A 334 -22.61 18.35 -7.77
N ARG A 335 -22.28 17.63 -8.85
CA ARG A 335 -22.94 17.81 -10.15
C ARG A 335 -24.28 17.06 -10.16
N PHE A 336 -25.32 17.72 -10.66
CA PHE A 336 -26.69 17.21 -10.80
C PHE A 336 -26.96 16.69 -12.21
#